data_AF-A0A957UNR3-F1
#
_entry.id   AF-A0A957UNR3-F1
#
_cell.length_a   1.000
_cell.length_b   1.000
_cell.length_c   1.000
_cell.angle_alpha   90.00
_cell.angle_beta   90.00
_cell.angle_gamma   90.00
#
_symmetry.space_group_name_H-M   'P 1'
#
loop_
_entity.id
_entity.type
_entity.pdbx_description
1 polymer ?
#
loop_
_entity_poly.entity_id
_entity_poly.type
_entity_poly.pdbx_seq_one_letter_code
_entity_poly.pdbx_strand_id
1 'polypeptide(L)' 'MSHAELSEAVVSTEISVRFAETDSMGVVHHAAYIVWFEVGRVAWLNAAGMPYKEIAQGGNHFAVTGVNAIYR' A
#
# COMPACT_ATOMS: atom_id res chain seq x y z
N MET A 1 -5.23 23.22 7.10
CA MET A 1 -4.25 22.80 6.06
C MET A 1 -4.98 22.82 4.72
N SER A 2 -4.47 23.59 3.76
CA SER A 2 -5.10 23.71 2.44
C SER A 2 -4.89 22.42 1.63
N HIS A 3 -5.81 22.08 0.73
CA HIS A 3 -5.83 20.85 -0.07
C HIS A 3 -4.62 20.64 -1.02
N ALA A 4 -3.62 21.54 -1.02
CA ALA A 4 -2.60 21.63 -2.06
C ALA A 4 -1.29 20.84 -1.81
N GLU A 5 -1.02 20.31 -0.60
CA GLU A 5 0.33 19.77 -0.29
C GLU A 5 0.48 18.24 -0.34
N LEU A 6 -0.59 17.49 -0.63
CA LEU A 6 -0.52 16.02 -0.67
C LEU A 6 0.02 15.45 -1.99
N SER A 7 0.32 16.29 -2.99
CA SER A 7 0.37 15.85 -4.40
C SER A 7 1.74 15.47 -4.98
N GLU A 8 2.85 15.59 -4.25
CA GLU A 8 4.19 15.44 -4.84
C GLU A 8 5.02 14.23 -4.35
N ALA A 9 4.61 13.53 -3.28
CA ALA A 9 5.39 12.40 -2.79
C ALA A 9 5.29 11.20 -3.76
N VAL A 10 6.39 10.86 -4.42
CA VAL A 10 6.56 9.61 -5.17
C VAL A 10 7.51 8.71 -4.38
N VAL A 11 7.11 7.47 -4.13
CA VAL A 11 7.91 6.49 -3.39
C VAL A 11 7.99 5.16 -4.13
N SER A 12 9.07 4.43 -3.91
CA SER A 12 9.26 3.06 -4.37
C SER A 12 9.56 2.16 -3.19
N THR A 13 8.98 0.96 -3.17
CA THR A 13 9.27 -0.07 -2.17
C THR A 13 9.72 -1.34 -2.86
N GLU A 14 10.84 -1.90 -2.43
CA GLU A 14 11.28 -3.21 -2.85
C GLU A 14 10.59 -4.29 -2.00
N ILE A 15 10.04 -5.31 -2.66
CA ILE A 15 9.38 -6.44 -1.99
C ILE A 15 10.05 -7.72 -2.46
N SER A 16 10.62 -8.46 -1.51
CA SER A 16 11.07 -9.82 -1.73
C SER A 16 9.86 -10.75 -1.76
N VAL A 17 9.61 -11.35 -2.91
CA VAL A 17 8.51 -12.32 -3.09
C VAL A 17 8.75 -13.53 -2.20
N ARG A 18 7.73 -13.88 -1.40
CA ARG A 18 7.78 -15.04 -0.51
C ARG A 18 7.18 -16.25 -1.21
N PHE A 19 7.67 -17.44 -0.89
CA PHE A 19 7.13 -18.68 -1.43
C PHE A 19 5.61 -18.81 -1.18
N ALA A 20 5.13 -18.40 0.01
CA ALA A 20 3.71 -18.42 0.35
C ALA A 20 2.83 -17.45 -0.47
N GLU A 21 3.43 -16.51 -1.20
CA GLU A 21 2.74 -15.55 -2.08
C GLU A 21 2.68 -16.07 -3.53
N THR A 22 3.29 -17.23 -3.81
CA THR A 22 3.27 -17.88 -5.12
C THR A 22 2.22 -18.99 -5.19
N ASP A 23 1.76 -19.32 -6.40
CA ASP A 23 0.85 -20.44 -6.63
C ASP A 23 1.49 -21.56 -7.47
N SER A 24 0.71 -22.60 -7.77
CA SER A 24 1.18 -23.78 -8.52
C SER A 24 1.60 -23.49 -9.95
N MET A 25 1.32 -22.28 -10.48
CA MET A 25 1.78 -21.84 -11.80
C MET A 25 3.20 -21.25 -11.75
N GLY A 26 3.80 -21.13 -10.56
CA GLY A 26 5.17 -20.60 -10.40
C GLY A 26 5.25 -19.09 -10.53
N VAL A 27 4.11 -18.39 -10.39
CA VAL A 27 4.03 -16.93 -10.38
C VAL A 27 3.46 -16.43 -9.05
N VAL A 28 3.53 -15.13 -8.85
CA VAL A 28 2.88 -14.46 -7.72
C VAL A 28 1.38 -14.59 -7.86
N HIS A 29 0.72 -15.11 -6.83
CA HIS A 29 -0.73 -15.19 -6.79
C HIS A 29 -1.34 -13.77 -6.77
N HIS A 30 -2.37 -13.53 -7.59
CA HIS A 30 -2.95 -12.19 -7.79
C HIS A 30 -3.36 -11.48 -6.49
N ALA A 31 -3.81 -12.22 -5.47
CA ALA A 31 -4.19 -11.63 -4.18
C ALA A 31 -3.00 -11.00 -3.42
N ALA A 32 -1.77 -11.46 -3.64
CA ALA A 32 -0.59 -10.93 -2.97
C ALA A 32 -0.31 -9.47 -3.37
N TYR A 33 -0.62 -9.08 -4.61
CA TYR A 33 -0.44 -7.71 -5.09
C TYR A 33 -1.25 -6.70 -4.30
N ILE A 34 -2.46 -7.06 -3.83
CA ILE A 34 -3.29 -6.15 -3.03
C ILE A 34 -2.62 -5.84 -1.69
N VAL A 35 -2.03 -6.85 -1.06
CA VAL A 35 -1.23 -6.68 0.17
C VAL A 35 0.00 -5.82 -0.10
N TRP A 36 0.66 -6.01 -1.24
CA TRP A 36 1.83 -5.20 -1.63
C TRP A 36 1.47 -3.73 -1.90
N PHE A 37 0.28 -3.45 -2.46
CA PHE A 37 -0.21 -2.08 -2.60
C PHE A 37 -0.44 -1.40 -1.25
N GLU A 38 -0.83 -2.13 -0.20
CA GLU A 38 -0.91 -1.57 1.15
C GLU A 38 0.46 -1.17 1.70
N VAL A 39 1.50 -1.97 1.43
CA VAL A 39 2.89 -1.61 1.79
C VAL A 39 3.29 -0.31 1.11
N GLY A 40 3.03 -0.18 -0.20
CA GLY A 40 3.29 1.06 -0.95
C GLY A 40 2.51 2.25 -0.40
N ARG A 41 1.22 2.07 -0.10
CA ARG A 41 0.36 3.12 0.49
C ARG A 41 0.88 3.59 1.85
N VAL A 42 1.32 2.68 2.71
CA VAL A 42 1.89 3.04 4.03
C VAL A 42 3.24 3.77 3.85
N ALA A 43 4.09 3.32 2.92
CA ALA A 43 5.33 4.02 2.60
C ALA A 43 5.07 5.45 2.10
N TRP A 44 4.07 5.61 1.22
CA TRP A 44 3.65 6.91 0.72
C TRP A 44 3.11 7.81 1.83
N LEU A 45 2.25 7.29 2.71
CA LEU A 45 1.73 8.01 3.87
C LEU A 45 2.85 8.53 4.78
N ASN A 46 3.88 7.72 5.02
CA ASN A 46 5.06 8.15 5.78
C ASN A 46 5.81 9.30 5.07
N ALA A 47 6.05 9.17 3.76
CA ALA A 47 6.74 10.21 2.98
C ALA A 47 5.93 11.51 2.88
N ALA A 48 4.60 11.41 2.88
CA ALA A 48 3.68 12.55 2.88
C ALA A 48 3.51 13.21 4.27
N GLY A 49 4.29 12.81 5.27
CA GLY A 49 4.20 13.37 6.63
C GLY A 49 2.94 12.98 7.39
N MET A 50 2.28 11.89 6.99
CA MET A 50 1.07 11.36 7.63
C MET A 50 1.23 9.89 8.02
N PRO A 51 2.14 9.53 8.94
CA PRO A 51 2.39 8.14 9.30
C PRO A 51 1.12 7.44 9.78
N TYR A 52 0.78 6.30 9.17
CA TYR A 52 -0.46 5.59 9.48
C TYR A 52 -0.59 5.22 10.97
N LYS A 53 0.54 4.95 11.64
CA LYS A 53 0.58 4.64 13.07
C LYS A 53 0.05 5.80 13.92
N GLU A 54 0.40 7.04 13.59
CA GLU A 54 -0.04 8.24 14.33
C GLU A 54 -1.53 8.50 14.10
N ILE A 55 -2.00 8.32 12.86
CA ILE A 55 -3.42 8.41 12.51
C ILE A 55 -4.24 7.41 13.33
N ALA A 56 -3.78 6.15 13.39
CA ALA A 56 -4.42 5.07 14.15
C ALA A 56 -4.45 5.36 15.66
N GLN A 57 -3.37 5.92 16.21
CA GLN A 57 -3.32 6.33 17.63
C GLN A 57 -4.32 7.46 17.96
N GLY A 58 -4.66 8.30 16.98
CA GLY A 58 -5.72 9.29 17.08
C GLY A 58 -7.15 8.72 16.98
N GLY A 59 -7.31 7.40 16.89
CA GLY A 59 -8.61 6.72 16.78
C GLY A 59 -9.19 6.70 15.36
N ASN A 60 -8.41 7.10 14.35
CA ASN A 60 -8.85 7.15 12.96
C ASN A 60 -8.28 5.96 12.17
N HIS A 61 -9.10 5.34 11.34
CA HIS A 61 -8.69 4.23 10.47
C HIS A 61 -9.17 4.45 9.04
N PHE A 62 -8.39 3.94 8.08
CA PHE A 62 -8.77 3.97 6.67
C PHE A 62 -9.31 2.60 6.26
N ALA A 63 -10.63 2.50 6.10
CA ALA A 63 -11.26 1.32 5.54
C ALA A 63 -11.15 1.35 4.00
N VAL A 64 -10.58 0.29 3.42
CA VAL A 64 -10.60 0.11 1.97
C VAL A 64 -11.98 -0.39 1.57
N THR A 65 -12.75 0.42 0.84
CA THR A 65 -14.12 0.08 0.40
C THR A 65 -14.16 -0.57 -0.98
N GLY A 66 -13.06 -0.55 -1.72
CA GLY A 66 -12.95 -1.15 -3.03
C GLY A 66 -11.52 -1.13 -3.55
N VAL A 67 -11.20 -2.10 -4.42
CA VAL A 67 -9.93 -2.19 -5.11
C VAL A 67 -10.16 -2.69 -6.54
N ASN A 68 -9.47 -2.08 -7.50
CA ASN A 68 -9.42 -2.55 -8.87
C ASN A 68 -7.95 -2.74 -9.26
N ALA A 69 -7.61 -3.92 -9.72
CA ALA A 69 -6.27 -4.27 -10.15
C ALA A 69 -6.37 -5.08 -11.44
N ILE A 70 -5.59 -4.68 -12.44
CA ILE A 70 -5.51 -5.35 -13.74
C ILE A 70 -4.10 -5.92 -13.86
N TYR A 71 -4.02 -7.24 -14.01
CA TYR A 71 -2.77 -7.98 -14.15
C TYR A 71 -2.48 -8.22 -15.63
N ARG A 72 -1.21 -8.44 -15.96
CA ARG A 72 -0.75 -8.80 -17.32
C ARG A 72 -0.21 -10.22 -17.33
#